data_AF-A0A2D1UAZ0-F1
#
_entry.id   AF-A0A2D1UAZ0-F1
#
_cell.length_a   1.000
_cell.length_b   1.000
_cell.length_c   1.000
_cell.angle_alpha   90.00
_cell.angle_beta   90.00
_cell.angle_gamma   90.00
#
_symmetry.space_group_name_H-M   'P 1'
#
loop_
_entity.id
_entity.type
_entity.pdbx_description
1 polymer ?
#
loop_
_entity_poly.entity_id
_entity_poly.type
_entity_poly.pdbx_seq_one_letter_code
_entity_poly.pdbx_strand_id
1 'polypeptide(L)'
;MTAFLNSFIPDSDPYSKVQVVGKGLGKQNTKEEETSPYRLIESEDIKKLFKTRTAFSYKGTYGHALIIAGAPQTMGAALLASKGCLYAGAGLTTTSMPESGLVALNTSLPEVMFVKRKALLKSDALTKYNAISIGPGLGKGAKAEQTLAQLFALKRDFIADADALNILASRPDLLAVIEKHSIITPHVKEFDNLFGKHTNWWDRLQTARKKAIQLGIVIVLKNQYTFIVSQRGEVLINSTGNPAMAQGGMGDVLTGIITAYVAQGYPAKDASILGCYFHGKAGDDLANSFFNVTASQVAMQIPKTVKDFLG
;
A
#
# COMPACT_ATOMS: atom_id res chain seq x y z
N MET A 1 25.99 14.75 7.37
CA MET A 1 25.55 14.36 8.73
C MET A 1 24.86 13.01 8.63
N THR A 2 25.34 12.03 9.39
CA THR A 2 24.78 10.67 9.44
C THR A 2 23.39 10.71 10.05
N ALA A 3 22.41 10.06 9.41
CA ALA A 3 21.06 9.92 9.95
C ALA A 3 20.96 8.64 10.78
N PHE A 4 20.17 8.66 11.84
CA PHE A 4 19.97 7.54 12.74
C PHE A 4 18.49 7.16 12.81
N LEU A 5 18.19 5.90 13.13
CA LEU A 5 16.82 5.38 13.09
C LEU A 5 15.89 6.11 14.08
N ASN A 6 16.40 6.54 15.22
CA ASN A 6 15.66 7.32 16.22
C ASN A 6 15.12 8.66 15.70
N SER A 7 15.60 9.17 14.57
CA SER A 7 15.03 10.35 13.91
C SER A 7 13.69 10.07 13.21
N PHE A 8 13.34 8.79 13.00
CA PHE A 8 12.17 8.37 12.21
C PHE A 8 11.14 7.58 13.02
N ILE A 9 11.39 7.37 14.32
CA ILE A 9 10.46 6.69 15.24
C ILE A 9 10.12 7.63 16.41
N PRO A 10 8.90 7.54 16.97
CA PRO A 10 8.44 8.47 18.02
C PRO A 10 9.06 8.20 19.40
N ASP A 11 9.54 6.99 19.66
CA ASP A 11 10.20 6.59 20.90
C ASP A 11 11.72 6.51 20.72
N SER A 12 12.46 6.88 21.77
CA SER A 12 13.93 6.97 21.71
C SER A 12 14.58 5.84 22.52
N ASP A 13 14.40 4.60 22.07
CA ASP A 13 15.05 3.44 22.67
C ASP A 13 16.58 3.45 22.43
N PRO A 14 17.39 2.79 23.28
CA PRO A 14 18.85 2.79 23.14
C PRO A 14 19.37 2.17 21.83
N TYR A 15 18.66 1.21 21.25
CA TYR A 15 19.12 0.47 20.06
C TYR A 15 18.93 1.31 18.80
N SER A 16 17.80 1.99 18.65
CA SER A 16 17.53 2.86 17.48
C SER A 16 18.48 4.06 17.39
N LYS A 17 19.02 4.54 18.51
CA LYS A 17 20.01 5.64 18.55
C LYS A 17 21.33 5.31 17.87
N VAL A 18 21.69 4.03 17.79
CA VAL A 18 22.97 3.58 17.22
C VAL A 18 22.81 2.97 15.83
N GLN A 19 21.58 2.81 15.33
CA GLN A 19 21.35 2.30 13.99
C GLN A 19 21.48 3.42 12.96
N VAL A 20 22.49 3.32 12.11
CA VAL A 20 22.68 4.21 10.97
C VAL A 20 21.58 3.98 9.93
N VAL A 21 21.01 5.05 9.40
CA VAL A 21 20.11 5.02 8.24
C VAL A 21 20.90 5.49 7.03
N GLY A 22 21.15 4.58 6.10
CA GLY A 22 21.83 4.93 4.85
C GLY A 22 20.93 5.76 3.94
N LYS A 23 21.51 6.72 3.24
CA LYS A 23 20.77 7.58 2.31
C LYS A 23 20.70 6.95 0.93
N GLY A 24 19.50 6.96 0.38
CA GLY A 24 19.20 6.41 -0.93
C GLY A 24 19.19 4.89 -0.98
N LEU A 25 18.69 4.34 -2.09
CA LEU A 25 18.60 2.90 -2.35
C LEU A 25 19.81 2.34 -3.11
N GLY A 26 20.74 3.22 -3.53
CA GLY A 26 21.92 2.88 -4.31
C GLY A 26 23.15 2.48 -3.48
N LYS A 27 24.33 2.59 -4.11
CA LYS A 27 25.62 2.41 -3.42
C LYS A 27 25.75 3.39 -2.26
N GLN A 28 26.25 2.90 -1.14
CA GLN A 28 26.39 3.70 0.08
C GLN A 28 27.80 4.30 0.17
N ASN A 29 27.93 5.39 0.92
CA ASN A 29 29.18 6.15 0.99
C ASN A 29 30.12 5.62 2.08
N THR A 30 29.60 4.87 3.04
CA THR A 30 30.35 4.30 4.16
C THR A 30 30.05 2.82 4.35
N LYS A 31 31.00 2.07 4.93
CA LYS A 31 30.80 0.64 5.27
C LYS A 31 29.65 0.41 6.25
N GLU A 32 29.50 1.31 7.23
CA GLU A 32 28.40 1.26 8.20
C GLU A 32 27.05 1.38 7.51
N GLU A 33 26.92 2.34 6.59
CA GLU A 33 25.74 2.43 5.74
C GLU A 33 25.57 1.16 4.91
N GLU A 34 26.59 0.65 4.21
CA GLU A 34 26.47 -0.59 3.39
C GLU A 34 25.88 -1.77 4.18
N THR A 35 26.29 -1.94 5.43
CA THR A 35 25.82 -3.04 6.30
C THR A 35 24.46 -2.78 6.97
N SER A 36 23.99 -1.52 7.00
CA SER A 36 22.71 -1.18 7.62
C SER A 36 21.52 -1.72 6.84
N PRO A 37 20.53 -2.35 7.50
CA PRO A 37 19.29 -2.74 6.85
C PRO A 37 18.31 -1.56 6.65
N TYR A 38 18.63 -0.36 7.15
CA TYR A 38 17.75 0.81 7.12
C TYR A 38 18.18 1.79 6.03
N ARG A 39 17.24 2.17 5.16
CA ARG A 39 17.47 3.07 4.03
C ARG A 39 16.43 4.18 4.02
N LEU A 40 16.88 5.43 3.90
CA LEU A 40 16.00 6.56 3.61
C LEU A 40 15.78 6.64 2.09
N ILE A 41 14.52 6.64 1.67
CA ILE A 41 14.15 6.82 0.27
C ILE A 41 14.38 8.29 -0.11
N GLU A 42 15.15 8.52 -1.17
CA GLU A 42 15.40 9.86 -1.71
C GLU A 42 14.69 10.07 -3.06
N SER A 43 14.48 11.33 -3.45
CA SER A 43 13.83 11.68 -4.71
C SER A 43 14.49 11.00 -5.92
N GLU A 44 15.81 10.84 -5.86
CA GLU A 44 16.59 10.32 -6.98
C GLU A 44 16.45 8.81 -7.14
N ASP A 45 16.09 8.11 -6.06
CA ASP A 45 15.66 6.72 -6.14
C ASP A 45 14.31 6.60 -6.84
N ILE A 46 13.37 7.51 -6.53
CA ILE A 46 12.05 7.52 -7.16
C ILE A 46 12.16 7.81 -8.65
N LYS A 47 12.98 8.79 -9.07
CA LYS A 47 13.21 9.08 -10.50
C LYS A 47 13.82 7.90 -11.25
N LYS A 48 14.77 7.18 -10.63
CA LYS A 48 15.38 5.98 -11.23
C LYS A 48 14.41 4.80 -11.30
N LEU A 49 13.55 4.68 -10.30
CA LEU A 49 12.59 3.59 -10.20
C LEU A 49 11.39 3.77 -11.13
N PHE A 50 10.95 5.01 -11.32
CA PHE A 50 9.75 5.33 -12.07
C PHE A 50 9.93 5.09 -13.58
N LYS A 51 8.96 4.40 -14.18
CA LYS A 51 8.90 4.09 -15.61
C LYS A 51 7.97 5.09 -16.30
N THR A 52 8.52 5.92 -17.19
CA THR A 52 7.73 6.88 -17.98
C THR A 52 6.86 6.17 -19.00
N ARG A 53 5.64 6.69 -19.21
CA ARG A 53 4.72 6.20 -20.23
C ARG A 53 5.24 6.47 -21.65
N THR A 54 5.12 5.49 -22.54
CA THR A 54 5.59 5.58 -23.94
C THR A 54 4.44 5.91 -24.89
N ALA A 55 4.72 6.61 -25.99
CA ALA A 55 3.70 7.05 -26.96
C ALA A 55 2.90 5.88 -27.57
N PHE A 56 3.58 4.79 -27.94
CA PHE A 56 2.94 3.59 -28.52
C PHE A 56 2.55 2.58 -27.43
N SER A 57 1.66 3.00 -26.52
CA SER A 57 1.12 2.15 -25.46
C SER A 57 -0.41 2.16 -25.47
N TYR A 58 -1.02 1.17 -24.83
CA TYR A 58 -2.49 1.07 -24.71
C TYR A 58 -2.86 0.72 -23.26
N LYS A 59 -4.17 0.74 -22.95
CA LYS A 59 -4.68 0.45 -21.62
C LYS A 59 -4.16 -0.87 -21.02
N GLY A 60 -3.95 -1.91 -21.83
CA GLY A 60 -3.39 -3.18 -21.35
C GLY A 60 -1.90 -3.12 -20.99
N THR A 61 -1.13 -2.19 -21.56
CA THR A 61 0.28 -1.94 -21.20
C THR A 61 0.42 -1.55 -19.73
N TYR A 62 -0.57 -0.86 -19.17
CA TYR A 62 -0.59 -0.38 -17.78
C TYR A 62 -1.42 -1.28 -16.86
N GLY A 63 -1.73 -2.49 -17.34
CA GLY A 63 -2.37 -3.56 -16.60
C GLY A 63 -3.81 -3.31 -16.16
N HIS A 64 -4.40 -4.36 -15.58
CA HIS A 64 -5.75 -4.37 -15.08
C HIS A 64 -5.76 -4.64 -13.57
N ALA A 65 -6.16 -3.63 -12.79
CA ALA A 65 -6.30 -3.71 -11.34
C ALA A 65 -7.72 -4.13 -10.92
N LEU A 66 -7.81 -4.95 -9.87
CA LEU A 66 -9.05 -5.30 -9.19
C LEU A 66 -9.02 -4.81 -7.74
N ILE A 67 -10.06 -4.08 -7.33
CA ILE A 67 -10.27 -3.60 -5.96
C ILE A 67 -11.44 -4.35 -5.32
N ILE A 68 -11.19 -5.18 -4.31
CA ILE A 68 -12.23 -5.92 -3.57
C ILE A 68 -12.46 -5.23 -2.22
N ALA A 69 -13.43 -4.32 -2.20
CA ALA A 69 -13.63 -3.41 -1.07
C ALA A 69 -15.12 -3.15 -0.82
N GLY A 70 -15.43 -2.65 0.37
CA GLY A 70 -16.74 -2.20 0.76
C GLY A 70 -17.70 -3.31 1.21
N ALA A 71 -18.54 -2.93 2.16
CA ALA A 71 -19.77 -3.56 2.62
C ALA A 71 -20.89 -2.50 2.55
N PRO A 72 -22.18 -2.84 2.73
CA PRO A 72 -23.28 -1.90 2.52
C PRO A 72 -23.13 -0.55 3.25
N GLN A 73 -22.49 -0.52 4.42
CA GLN A 73 -22.27 0.68 5.23
C GLN A 73 -20.91 1.36 5.01
N THR A 74 -20.01 0.76 4.22
CA THR A 74 -18.60 1.18 4.08
C THR A 74 -18.16 1.27 2.62
N MET A 75 -19.11 1.42 1.69
CA MET A 75 -18.86 1.53 0.26
C MET A 75 -17.95 2.70 -0.12
N GLY A 76 -17.87 3.74 0.73
CA GLY A 76 -16.93 4.85 0.55
C GLY A 76 -15.46 4.40 0.48
N ALA A 77 -15.08 3.39 1.26
CA ALA A 77 -13.71 2.84 1.20
C ALA A 77 -13.40 2.22 -0.17
N ALA A 78 -14.39 1.55 -0.79
CA ALA A 78 -14.26 1.04 -2.14
C ALA A 78 -14.08 2.16 -3.17
N LEU A 79 -14.85 3.26 -3.05
CA LEU A 79 -14.72 4.41 -3.94
C LEU A 79 -13.34 5.08 -3.78
N LEU A 80 -12.85 5.25 -2.55
CA LEU A 80 -11.54 5.86 -2.30
C LEU A 80 -10.39 5.01 -2.82
N ALA A 81 -10.40 3.69 -2.57
CA ALA A 81 -9.39 2.79 -3.12
C ALA A 81 -9.44 2.73 -4.66
N SER A 82 -10.64 2.72 -5.24
CA SER A 82 -10.82 2.79 -6.70
C SER A 82 -10.27 4.10 -7.28
N LYS A 83 -10.52 5.22 -6.60
CA LYS A 83 -10.02 6.54 -6.99
C LYS A 83 -8.50 6.57 -6.94
N GLY A 84 -7.88 6.12 -5.83
CA GLY A 84 -6.43 6.02 -5.72
C GLY A 84 -5.81 5.19 -6.85
N CYS A 85 -6.44 4.07 -7.20
CA CYS A 85 -5.98 3.20 -8.29
C CYS A 85 -6.09 3.86 -9.68
N LEU A 86 -7.23 4.50 -9.97
CA LEU A 86 -7.47 5.20 -11.23
C LEU A 86 -6.45 6.33 -11.44
N TYR A 87 -6.32 7.21 -10.45
CA TYR A 87 -5.47 8.40 -10.54
C TYR A 87 -3.97 8.09 -10.45
N ALA A 88 -3.57 6.93 -9.90
CA ALA A 88 -2.20 6.44 -9.97
C ALA A 88 -1.84 5.81 -11.34
N GLY A 89 -2.80 5.76 -12.27
CA GLY A 89 -2.52 5.38 -13.66
C GLY A 89 -2.53 3.88 -13.93
N ALA A 90 -3.36 3.09 -13.22
CA ALA A 90 -3.70 1.77 -13.72
C ALA A 90 -4.36 1.89 -15.10
N GLY A 91 -4.05 0.97 -16.02
CA GLY A 91 -4.61 1.01 -17.37
C GLY A 91 -6.10 0.69 -17.44
N LEU A 92 -6.53 -0.25 -16.59
CA LEU A 92 -7.92 -0.59 -16.32
C LEU A 92 -8.10 -0.76 -14.82
N THR A 93 -9.22 -0.25 -14.29
CA THR A 93 -9.61 -0.46 -12.89
C THR A 93 -10.98 -1.11 -12.84
N THR A 94 -11.10 -2.21 -12.08
CA THR A 94 -12.39 -2.84 -11.76
C THR A 94 -12.56 -2.91 -10.26
N THR A 95 -13.78 -2.66 -9.78
CA THR A 95 -14.11 -2.71 -8.37
C THR A 95 -15.22 -3.71 -8.10
N SER A 96 -15.03 -4.51 -7.05
CA SER A 96 -16.01 -5.43 -6.48
C SER A 96 -16.48 -4.93 -5.13
N MET A 97 -17.63 -4.27 -5.13
CA MET A 97 -18.34 -3.75 -3.96
C MET A 97 -19.81 -4.22 -3.97
N PRO A 98 -20.63 -3.95 -2.92
CA PRO A 98 -22.06 -4.25 -2.97
C PRO A 98 -22.76 -3.53 -4.14
N GLU A 99 -23.67 -4.25 -4.82
CA GLU A 99 -24.41 -3.73 -5.99
C GLU A 99 -25.21 -2.46 -5.69
N SER A 100 -25.64 -2.28 -4.44
CA SER A 100 -26.35 -1.08 -3.97
C SER A 100 -25.56 0.22 -4.13
N GLY A 101 -24.24 0.16 -4.31
CA GLY A 101 -23.40 1.34 -4.52
C GLY A 101 -23.04 1.62 -5.99
N LEU A 102 -23.63 0.90 -6.95
CA LEU A 102 -23.37 1.11 -8.38
C LEU A 102 -23.67 2.53 -8.85
N VAL A 103 -24.76 3.13 -8.37
CA VAL A 103 -25.10 4.52 -8.69
C VAL A 103 -23.99 5.46 -8.20
N ALA A 104 -23.54 5.30 -6.96
CA ALA A 104 -22.46 6.11 -6.40
C ALA A 104 -21.13 5.94 -7.17
N LEU A 105 -20.80 4.69 -7.56
CA LEU A 105 -19.62 4.38 -8.36
C LEU A 105 -19.68 5.08 -9.73
N ASN A 106 -20.75 4.85 -10.49
CA ASN A 106 -20.87 5.37 -11.86
C ASN A 106 -20.99 6.89 -11.89
N THR A 107 -21.55 7.52 -10.85
CA THR A 107 -21.60 8.98 -10.73
C THR A 107 -20.24 9.58 -10.38
N SER A 108 -19.45 8.91 -9.53
CA SER A 108 -18.21 9.49 -8.99
C SER A 108 -16.95 9.11 -9.78
N LEU A 109 -16.95 7.93 -10.41
CA LEU A 109 -15.82 7.30 -11.08
C LEU A 109 -16.32 6.47 -12.29
N PRO A 110 -16.90 7.12 -13.32
CA PRO A 110 -17.48 6.42 -14.47
C PRO A 110 -16.49 5.55 -15.25
N GLU A 111 -15.18 5.80 -15.12
CA GLU A 111 -14.11 5.01 -15.74
C GLU A 111 -13.88 3.66 -15.05
N VAL A 112 -14.34 3.51 -13.80
CA VAL A 112 -14.13 2.29 -13.01
C VAL A 112 -15.22 1.27 -13.32
N MET A 113 -14.79 0.10 -13.82
CA MET A 113 -15.70 -1.00 -14.10
C MET A 113 -16.18 -1.67 -12.81
N PHE A 114 -17.34 -2.32 -12.88
CA PHE A 114 -17.88 -3.11 -11.77
C PHE A 114 -17.80 -4.61 -12.04
N VAL A 115 -17.54 -5.40 -10.99
CA VAL A 115 -17.72 -6.85 -11.00
C VAL A 115 -18.39 -7.33 -9.72
N LYS A 116 -19.37 -8.22 -9.85
CA LYS A 116 -20.05 -8.81 -8.69
C LYS A 116 -19.07 -9.67 -7.89
N ARG A 117 -19.03 -9.50 -6.56
CA ARG A 117 -18.15 -10.28 -5.66
C ARG A 117 -18.28 -11.79 -5.84
N LYS A 118 -19.49 -12.30 -6.03
CA LYS A 118 -19.73 -13.74 -6.29
C LYS A 118 -19.05 -14.25 -7.57
N ALA A 119 -18.88 -13.40 -8.59
CA ALA A 119 -18.25 -13.79 -9.85
C ALA A 119 -16.73 -14.01 -9.69
N LEU A 120 -16.11 -13.41 -8.67
CA LEU A 120 -14.67 -13.51 -8.40
C LEU A 120 -14.26 -14.82 -7.72
N LEU A 121 -15.22 -15.58 -7.20
CA LEU A 121 -14.98 -16.82 -6.46
C LEU A 121 -14.82 -18.04 -7.37
N LYS A 122 -14.85 -17.86 -8.69
CA LYS A 122 -14.58 -18.91 -9.68
C LYS A 122 -13.07 -19.02 -9.90
N SER A 123 -12.58 -20.23 -10.19
CA SER A 123 -11.14 -20.52 -10.25
C SER A 123 -10.35 -19.67 -11.26
N ASP A 124 -10.98 -19.26 -12.37
CA ASP A 124 -10.36 -18.51 -13.45
C ASP A 124 -10.66 -17.00 -13.41
N ALA A 125 -11.58 -16.55 -12.54
CA ALA A 125 -12.10 -15.19 -12.58
C ALA A 125 -11.06 -14.11 -12.30
N LEU A 126 -9.98 -14.47 -11.59
CA LEU A 126 -8.91 -13.55 -11.22
C LEU A 126 -7.79 -13.43 -12.26
N THR A 127 -7.75 -14.34 -13.25
CA THR A 127 -6.61 -14.48 -14.17
C THR A 127 -6.33 -13.23 -15.01
N LYS A 128 -7.38 -12.51 -15.41
CA LYS A 128 -7.29 -11.28 -16.21
C LYS A 128 -6.74 -10.07 -15.46
N TYR A 129 -6.67 -10.12 -14.12
CA TYR A 129 -6.19 -9.01 -13.31
C TYR A 129 -4.71 -9.18 -12.98
N ASN A 130 -3.94 -8.13 -13.26
CA ASN A 130 -2.51 -8.05 -12.97
C ASN A 130 -2.23 -7.76 -11.50
N ALA A 131 -3.15 -7.07 -10.82
CA ALA A 131 -3.05 -6.77 -9.40
C ALA A 131 -4.42 -6.83 -8.73
N ILE A 132 -4.45 -7.27 -7.48
CA ILE A 132 -5.69 -7.46 -6.72
C ILE A 132 -5.48 -6.94 -5.30
N SER A 133 -6.30 -5.99 -4.88
CA SER A 133 -6.37 -5.58 -3.48
C SER A 133 -7.67 -6.00 -2.82
N ILE A 134 -7.59 -6.19 -1.50
CA ILE A 134 -8.73 -6.59 -0.69
C ILE A 134 -8.67 -5.98 0.71
N GLY A 135 -9.83 -5.61 1.23
CA GLY A 135 -9.99 -5.30 2.65
C GLY A 135 -10.55 -3.92 3.01
N PRO A 136 -10.29 -2.82 2.28
CA PRO A 136 -10.89 -1.52 2.56
C PRO A 136 -12.41 -1.60 2.75
N GLY A 137 -12.88 -1.40 3.98
CA GLY A 137 -14.29 -1.48 4.35
C GLY A 137 -14.98 -2.83 4.03
N LEU A 138 -14.27 -3.94 3.93
CA LEU A 138 -14.87 -5.25 3.59
C LEU A 138 -15.87 -5.76 4.65
N GLY A 139 -15.75 -5.26 5.89
CA GLY A 139 -16.39 -5.79 7.07
C GLY A 139 -15.63 -6.99 7.66
N LYS A 140 -15.96 -7.36 8.89
CA LYS A 140 -15.26 -8.41 9.67
C LYS A 140 -16.14 -9.62 10.00
N GLY A 141 -17.33 -9.70 9.42
CA GLY A 141 -18.27 -10.81 9.67
C GLY A 141 -17.94 -12.06 8.86
N ALA A 142 -18.61 -13.17 9.18
CA ALA A 142 -18.39 -14.49 8.58
C ALA A 142 -18.38 -14.49 7.04
N LYS A 143 -19.20 -13.66 6.40
CA LYS A 143 -19.23 -13.54 4.93
C LYS A 143 -17.95 -12.93 4.36
N ALA A 144 -17.37 -11.94 5.03
CA ALA A 144 -16.11 -11.31 4.61
C ALA A 144 -14.95 -12.29 4.82
N GLU A 145 -14.93 -13.00 5.94
CA GLU A 145 -13.96 -14.05 6.23
C GLU A 145 -14.01 -15.19 5.20
N GLN A 146 -15.21 -15.70 4.88
CA GLN A 146 -15.40 -16.72 3.85
C GLN A 146 -14.92 -16.23 2.48
N THR A 147 -15.24 -14.98 2.12
CA THR A 147 -14.78 -14.38 0.86
C THR A 147 -13.26 -14.34 0.81
N LEU A 148 -12.60 -13.88 1.88
CA LEU A 148 -11.14 -13.80 1.94
C LEU A 148 -10.51 -15.20 1.82
N ALA A 149 -11.02 -16.19 2.56
CA ALA A 149 -10.53 -17.56 2.52
C ALA A 149 -10.64 -18.17 1.10
N GLN A 150 -11.77 -17.98 0.43
CA GLN A 150 -11.98 -18.48 -0.93
C GLN A 150 -11.06 -17.80 -1.94
N LEU A 151 -10.83 -16.50 -1.81
CA LEU A 151 -9.91 -15.77 -2.71
C LEU A 151 -8.45 -16.17 -2.48
N PHE A 152 -8.03 -16.37 -1.23
CA PHE A 152 -6.67 -16.80 -0.90
C PHE A 152 -6.40 -18.24 -1.35
N ALA A 153 -7.43 -19.10 -1.39
CA ALA A 153 -7.34 -20.43 -1.96
C ALA A 153 -7.02 -20.43 -3.48
N LEU A 154 -7.21 -19.30 -4.18
CA LEU A 154 -6.85 -19.15 -5.59
C LEU A 154 -5.36 -18.87 -5.84
N LYS A 155 -4.54 -18.81 -4.78
CA LYS A 155 -3.07 -18.72 -4.88
C LYS A 155 -2.59 -17.55 -5.74
N ARG A 156 -3.19 -16.38 -5.50
CA ARG A 156 -2.83 -15.10 -6.13
C ARG A 156 -2.14 -14.21 -5.11
N ASP A 157 -1.24 -13.35 -5.58
CA ASP A 157 -0.70 -12.26 -4.78
C ASP A 157 -1.78 -11.21 -4.53
N PHE A 158 -1.90 -10.77 -3.27
CA PHE A 158 -2.87 -9.75 -2.87
C PHE A 158 -2.19 -8.57 -2.19
N ILE A 159 -2.77 -7.38 -2.38
CA ILE A 159 -2.55 -6.22 -1.52
C ILE A 159 -3.65 -6.22 -0.47
N ALA A 160 -3.34 -6.64 0.76
CA ALA A 160 -4.31 -6.72 1.85
C ALA A 160 -4.20 -5.52 2.81
N ASP A 161 -5.33 -4.88 3.09
CA ASP A 161 -5.43 -3.72 3.97
C ASP A 161 -6.63 -3.83 4.91
N ALA A 162 -6.66 -2.99 5.95
CA ALA A 162 -7.84 -2.75 6.78
C ALA A 162 -8.56 -4.03 7.27
N ASP A 163 -9.81 -4.26 6.88
CA ASP A 163 -10.59 -5.40 7.38
C ASP A 163 -10.00 -6.76 6.96
N ALA A 164 -9.30 -6.85 5.83
CA ALA A 164 -8.60 -8.08 5.46
C ALA A 164 -7.49 -8.40 6.48
N LEU A 165 -6.73 -7.39 6.93
CA LEU A 165 -5.71 -7.57 7.97
C LEU A 165 -6.32 -7.96 9.32
N ASN A 166 -7.48 -7.41 9.66
CA ASN A 166 -8.20 -7.79 10.87
C ASN A 166 -8.67 -9.26 10.83
N ILE A 167 -9.16 -9.73 9.67
CA ILE A 167 -9.53 -11.14 9.47
C ILE A 167 -8.29 -12.04 9.53
N LEU A 168 -7.18 -11.65 8.89
CA LEU A 168 -5.92 -12.42 8.94
C LEU A 168 -5.37 -12.54 10.37
N ALA A 169 -5.55 -11.51 11.20
CA ALA A 169 -5.17 -11.55 12.61
C ALA A 169 -5.96 -12.61 13.41
N SER A 170 -7.23 -12.85 13.07
CA SER A 170 -8.05 -13.91 13.68
C SER A 170 -7.96 -15.26 12.96
N ARG A 171 -7.29 -15.32 11.80
CA ARG A 171 -7.12 -16.52 10.96
C ARG A 171 -5.65 -16.76 10.62
N PRO A 172 -4.82 -17.20 11.60
CA PRO A 172 -3.41 -17.48 11.37
C PRO A 172 -3.16 -18.53 10.27
N ASP A 173 -4.12 -19.42 10.05
CA ASP A 173 -4.09 -20.41 8.97
C ASP A 173 -4.15 -19.75 7.58
N LEU A 174 -4.93 -18.68 7.40
CA LEU A 174 -4.97 -17.90 6.15
C LEU A 174 -3.69 -17.07 5.97
N LEU A 175 -3.18 -16.49 7.06
CA LEU A 175 -1.94 -15.72 7.04
C LEU A 175 -0.72 -16.61 6.69
N ALA A 176 -0.71 -17.86 7.15
CA ALA A 176 0.36 -18.81 6.86
C ALA A 176 0.46 -19.23 5.39
N VAL A 177 -0.63 -19.08 4.62
CA VAL A 177 -0.71 -19.48 3.20
C VAL A 177 -0.79 -18.29 2.25
N ILE A 178 -0.49 -17.08 2.74
CA ILE A 178 -0.40 -15.88 1.90
C ILE A 178 0.73 -16.04 0.87
N GLU A 179 0.52 -15.56 -0.35
CA GLU A 179 1.50 -15.69 -1.42
C GLU A 179 2.68 -14.72 -1.26
N LYS A 180 3.87 -15.17 -1.69
CA LYS A 180 5.18 -14.54 -1.45
C LYS A 180 5.45 -13.25 -2.25
N HIS A 181 4.50 -12.70 -2.98
CA HIS A 181 4.63 -11.34 -3.50
C HIS A 181 3.45 -10.46 -3.08
N SER A 182 2.70 -10.92 -2.09
CA SER A 182 1.66 -10.13 -1.44
C SER A 182 2.24 -8.94 -0.68
N ILE A 183 1.41 -7.92 -0.52
CA ILE A 183 1.71 -6.70 0.23
C ILE A 183 0.66 -6.61 1.34
N ILE A 184 1.09 -6.36 2.57
CA ILE A 184 0.18 -5.96 3.64
C ILE A 184 0.47 -4.53 4.06
N THR A 185 -0.57 -3.74 4.35
CA THR A 185 -0.43 -2.31 4.64
C THR A 185 -0.93 -1.92 6.04
N PRO A 186 -0.50 -2.58 7.13
CA PRO A 186 -1.04 -2.32 8.47
C PRO A 186 -0.66 -0.93 8.99
N HIS A 187 -1.57 -0.27 9.69
CA HIS A 187 -1.17 0.73 10.69
C HIS A 187 -0.67 0.02 11.97
N VAL A 188 -0.09 0.77 12.91
CA VAL A 188 0.50 0.23 14.16
C VAL A 188 -0.39 -0.78 14.89
N LYS A 189 -1.67 -0.44 15.13
CA LYS A 189 -2.61 -1.34 15.82
C LYS A 189 -2.96 -2.60 15.02
N GLU A 190 -3.05 -2.54 13.69
CA GLU A 190 -3.29 -3.73 12.84
C GLU A 190 -2.08 -4.65 12.84
N PHE A 191 -0.87 -4.06 12.80
CA PHE A 191 0.38 -4.82 12.88
C PHE A 191 0.47 -5.59 14.20
N ASP A 192 0.19 -4.91 15.32
CA ASP A 192 0.25 -5.54 16.64
C ASP A 192 -0.84 -6.63 16.81
N ASN A 193 -1.99 -6.49 16.16
CA ASN A 193 -3.00 -7.55 16.12
C ASN A 193 -2.53 -8.76 15.30
N LEU A 194 -1.83 -8.56 14.19
CA LEU A 194 -1.32 -9.63 13.32
C LEU A 194 -0.16 -10.41 13.95
N PHE A 195 0.76 -9.70 14.62
CA PHE A 195 2.07 -10.25 14.97
C PHE A 195 2.42 -10.16 16.46
N GLY A 196 1.47 -9.76 17.30
CA GLY A 196 1.64 -9.60 18.74
C GLY A 196 1.89 -8.14 19.15
N LYS A 197 1.58 -7.81 20.40
CA LYS A 197 1.74 -6.45 20.94
C LYS A 197 3.20 -6.10 21.16
N HIS A 198 3.59 -4.88 20.81
CA HIS A 198 4.92 -4.34 21.02
C HIS A 198 4.88 -3.09 21.90
N THR A 199 5.86 -2.95 22.80
CA THR A 199 5.97 -1.81 23.71
C THR A 199 6.77 -0.65 23.13
N ASN A 200 7.63 -0.90 22.14
CA ASN A 200 8.47 0.09 21.47
C ASN A 200 8.54 -0.17 19.95
N TRP A 201 9.04 0.80 19.19
CA TRP A 201 9.19 0.66 17.73
C TRP A 201 10.35 -0.22 17.30
N TRP A 202 11.41 -0.31 18.10
CA TRP A 202 12.53 -1.19 17.80
C TRP A 202 12.07 -2.64 17.63
N ASP A 203 11.40 -3.18 18.65
CA ASP A 203 10.89 -4.55 18.66
C ASP A 203 9.85 -4.76 17.54
N ARG A 204 8.99 -3.75 17.32
CA ARG A 204 8.00 -3.79 16.22
C ARG A 204 8.69 -3.90 14.86
N LEU A 205 9.74 -3.12 14.60
CA LEU A 205 10.51 -3.18 13.36
C LEU A 205 11.28 -4.50 13.22
N GLN A 206 11.85 -5.05 14.29
CA GLN A 206 12.49 -6.37 14.24
C GLN A 206 11.47 -7.47 13.91
N THR A 207 10.29 -7.44 14.52
CA THR A 207 9.20 -8.35 14.18
C THR A 207 8.77 -8.18 12.72
N ALA A 208 8.65 -6.95 12.23
CA ALA A 208 8.27 -6.69 10.84
C ALA A 208 9.29 -7.28 9.87
N ARG A 209 10.59 -7.07 10.11
CA ARG A 209 11.68 -7.66 9.31
C ARG A 209 11.62 -9.19 9.30
N LYS A 210 11.49 -9.80 10.48
CA LYS A 210 11.38 -11.25 10.62
C LYS A 210 10.17 -11.81 9.87
N LYS A 211 9.00 -11.16 9.99
CA LYS A 211 7.76 -11.60 9.37
C LYS A 211 7.74 -11.40 7.86
N ALA A 212 8.30 -10.30 7.37
CA ALA A 212 8.46 -10.05 5.94
C ALA A 212 9.33 -11.15 5.29
N ILE A 213 10.44 -11.54 5.93
CA ILE A 213 11.28 -12.66 5.47
C ILE A 213 10.54 -14.00 5.59
N GLN A 214 9.94 -14.29 6.74
CA GLN A 214 9.29 -15.57 7.03
C GLN A 214 8.15 -15.87 6.04
N LEU A 215 7.30 -14.89 5.78
CA LEU A 215 6.15 -15.02 4.88
C LEU A 215 6.53 -14.73 3.42
N GLY A 216 7.70 -14.15 3.20
CA GLY A 216 8.13 -13.65 1.91
C GLY A 216 7.23 -12.52 1.41
N ILE A 217 6.70 -11.63 2.25
CA ILE A 217 5.80 -10.54 1.83
C ILE A 217 6.42 -9.17 2.03
N VAL A 218 5.86 -8.14 1.39
CA VAL A 218 6.17 -6.74 1.73
C VAL A 218 5.22 -6.29 2.83
N ILE A 219 5.76 -5.62 3.85
CA ILE A 219 4.97 -4.99 4.92
C ILE A 219 5.15 -3.48 4.82
N VAL A 220 4.06 -2.76 4.54
CA VAL A 220 3.99 -1.30 4.58
C VAL A 220 3.41 -0.89 5.94
N LEU A 221 4.29 -0.68 6.91
CA LEU A 221 3.91 -0.30 8.27
C LEU A 221 3.68 1.22 8.33
N LYS A 222 2.41 1.60 8.30
CA LYS A 222 1.95 3.00 8.20
C LYS A 222 2.14 3.75 9.52
N ASN A 223 2.78 4.92 9.43
CA ASN A 223 2.93 5.94 10.46
C ASN A 223 3.33 7.28 9.79
N GLN A 224 3.61 8.34 10.56
CA GLN A 224 4.15 9.62 10.06
C GLN A 224 5.31 9.39 9.08
N TYR A 225 6.30 8.59 9.50
CA TYR A 225 7.28 7.98 8.60
C TYR A 225 6.82 6.55 8.32
N THR A 226 6.50 6.26 7.06
CA THR A 226 6.05 4.92 6.70
C THR A 226 7.26 4.02 6.45
N PHE A 227 7.27 2.85 7.07
CA PHE A 227 8.32 1.85 6.90
C PHE A 227 7.87 0.77 5.92
N ILE A 228 8.56 0.63 4.80
CA ILE A 228 8.35 -0.42 3.82
C ILE A 228 9.41 -1.50 4.07
N VAL A 229 8.97 -2.63 4.61
CA VAL A 229 9.84 -3.76 4.93
C VAL A 229 9.79 -4.76 3.78
N SER A 230 10.92 -4.96 3.11
CA SER A 230 11.02 -5.87 1.97
C SER A 230 11.02 -7.34 2.40
N GLN A 231 10.76 -8.25 1.45
CA GLN A 231 10.87 -9.69 1.67
C GLN A 231 12.27 -10.14 2.14
N ARG A 232 13.29 -9.29 1.97
CA ARG A 232 14.66 -9.55 2.43
C ARG A 232 14.96 -8.95 3.80
N GLY A 233 13.98 -8.28 4.43
CA GLY A 233 14.11 -7.62 5.72
C GLY A 233 14.86 -6.29 5.66
N GLU A 234 15.00 -5.70 4.48
CA GLU A 234 15.42 -4.30 4.34
C GLU A 234 14.27 -3.40 4.79
N VAL A 235 14.57 -2.29 5.46
CA VAL A 235 13.60 -1.32 5.94
C VAL A 235 13.81 -0.01 5.19
N LEU A 236 12.87 0.32 4.31
CA LEU A 236 12.90 1.51 3.49
C LEU A 236 11.97 2.56 4.10
N ILE A 237 12.50 3.73 4.40
CA ILE A 237 11.82 4.79 5.13
C ILE A 237 11.30 5.81 4.14
N ASN A 238 9.98 5.97 4.08
CA ASN A 238 9.34 7.05 3.33
C ASN A 238 9.20 8.29 4.22
N SER A 239 9.81 9.40 3.80
CA SER A 239 9.78 10.67 4.53
C SER A 239 8.76 11.68 4.04
N THR A 240 8.00 11.37 2.99
CA THR A 240 6.93 12.23 2.48
C THR A 240 5.64 12.06 3.27
N GLY A 241 4.79 13.08 3.23
CA GLY A 241 3.53 13.14 3.96
C GLY A 241 3.63 14.03 5.20
N ASN A 242 2.48 14.53 5.63
CA ASN A 242 2.38 15.52 6.68
C ASN A 242 1.07 15.39 7.49
N PRO A 243 0.96 16.07 8.64
CA PRO A 243 -0.21 15.97 9.51
C PRO A 243 -1.54 16.43 8.89
N ALA A 244 -1.55 17.25 7.84
CA ALA A 244 -2.79 17.64 7.15
C ALA A 244 -3.52 16.42 6.58
N MET A 245 -2.79 15.31 6.34
CA MET A 245 -3.32 14.05 5.85
C MET A 245 -3.98 13.19 6.93
N ALA A 246 -3.98 13.60 8.21
CA ALA A 246 -4.51 12.81 9.32
C ALA A 246 -6.05 12.74 9.34
N GLN A 247 -6.66 12.21 8.27
CA GLN A 247 -8.09 12.01 8.10
C GLN A 247 -8.39 10.57 7.63
N GLY A 248 -9.62 10.12 7.88
CA GLY A 248 -10.09 8.81 7.44
C GLY A 248 -10.04 8.66 5.91
N GLY A 249 -9.69 7.46 5.44
CA GLY A 249 -9.66 7.11 4.02
C GLY A 249 -8.31 7.22 3.32
N MET A 250 -7.27 7.77 3.96
CA MET A 250 -5.91 7.81 3.37
C MET A 250 -5.35 6.41 3.10
N GLY A 251 -5.59 5.46 4.02
CA GLY A 251 -5.20 4.06 3.84
C GLY A 251 -5.86 3.44 2.60
N ASP A 252 -7.15 3.71 2.38
CA ASP A 252 -7.89 3.19 1.23
C ASP A 252 -7.27 3.70 -0.08
N VAL A 253 -6.97 5.01 -0.15
CA VAL A 253 -6.31 5.63 -1.31
C VAL A 253 -4.92 5.05 -1.53
N LEU A 254 -4.11 4.92 -0.48
CA LEU A 254 -2.78 4.31 -0.56
C LEU A 254 -2.84 2.88 -1.10
N THR A 255 -3.78 2.07 -0.62
CA THR A 255 -4.02 0.70 -1.11
C THR A 255 -4.34 0.70 -2.60
N GLY A 256 -5.19 1.63 -3.06
CA GLY A 256 -5.46 1.84 -4.47
C GLY A 256 -4.22 2.19 -5.29
N ILE A 257 -3.42 3.15 -4.83
CA ILE A 257 -2.20 3.60 -5.51
C ILE A 257 -1.19 2.44 -5.63
N ILE A 258 -0.93 1.70 -4.55
CA ILE A 258 -0.04 0.54 -4.58
C ILE A 258 -0.56 -0.51 -5.58
N THR A 259 -1.87 -0.77 -5.58
CA THR A 259 -2.49 -1.72 -6.53
C THR A 259 -2.25 -1.29 -7.97
N ALA A 260 -2.35 0.00 -8.28
CA ALA A 260 -2.09 0.52 -9.63
C ALA A 260 -0.65 0.31 -10.07
N TYR A 261 0.34 0.52 -9.18
CA TYR A 261 1.73 0.26 -9.53
C TYR A 261 2.01 -1.23 -9.70
N VAL A 262 1.44 -2.12 -8.87
CA VAL A 262 1.55 -3.56 -9.12
C VAL A 262 0.92 -3.93 -10.47
N ALA A 263 -0.23 -3.35 -10.82
CA ALA A 263 -0.89 -3.63 -12.11
C ALA A 263 -0.02 -3.19 -13.30
N GLN A 264 0.71 -2.09 -13.17
CA GLN A 264 1.68 -1.59 -14.15
C GLN A 264 2.97 -2.44 -14.25
N GLY A 265 3.07 -3.54 -13.50
CA GLY A 265 4.19 -4.48 -13.57
C GLY A 265 5.40 -4.07 -12.71
N TYR A 266 5.19 -3.25 -11.67
CA TYR A 266 6.22 -3.03 -10.65
C TYR A 266 6.23 -4.20 -9.66
N PRO A 267 7.41 -4.69 -9.25
CA PRO A 267 7.52 -5.64 -8.14
C PRO A 267 6.90 -5.07 -6.87
N ALA A 268 6.44 -5.95 -5.97
CA ALA A 268 5.73 -5.56 -4.75
C ALA A 268 6.46 -4.51 -3.90
N LYS A 269 7.79 -4.64 -3.75
CA LYS A 269 8.64 -3.68 -3.03
C LYS A 269 8.60 -2.31 -3.69
N ASP A 270 8.83 -2.27 -4.99
CA ASP A 270 8.94 -1.05 -5.78
C ASP A 270 7.59 -0.33 -5.90
N ALA A 271 6.50 -1.09 -6.08
CA ALA A 271 5.14 -0.57 -6.06
C ALA A 271 4.79 0.07 -4.70
N SER A 272 5.26 -0.53 -3.60
CA SER A 272 5.08 0.02 -2.24
C SER A 272 5.86 1.32 -2.05
N ILE A 273 7.10 1.38 -2.54
CA ILE A 273 7.94 2.61 -2.51
C ILE A 273 7.25 3.74 -3.27
N LEU A 274 6.90 3.52 -4.54
CA LEU A 274 6.25 4.54 -5.37
C LEU A 274 4.90 4.94 -4.78
N GLY A 275 4.13 3.96 -4.30
CA GLY A 275 2.81 4.18 -3.72
C GLY A 275 2.87 5.07 -2.48
N CYS A 276 3.71 4.75 -1.51
CA CYS A 276 3.89 5.56 -0.31
C CYS A 276 4.47 6.94 -0.63
N TYR A 277 5.48 7.00 -1.51
CA TYR A 277 6.14 8.26 -1.85
C TYR A 277 5.19 9.26 -2.49
N PHE A 278 4.48 8.86 -3.56
CA PHE A 278 3.57 9.77 -4.25
C PHE A 278 2.30 10.05 -3.47
N HIS A 279 1.82 9.12 -2.63
CA HIS A 279 0.74 9.39 -1.69
C HIS A 279 1.13 10.52 -0.71
N GLY A 280 2.28 10.39 -0.03
CA GLY A 280 2.77 11.42 0.88
C GLY A 280 3.08 12.74 0.18
N LYS A 281 3.77 12.68 -0.96
CA LYS A 281 4.17 13.87 -1.74
C LYS A 281 2.97 14.66 -2.24
N ALA A 282 1.90 13.99 -2.66
CA ALA A 282 0.66 14.65 -3.04
C ALA A 282 -0.02 15.35 -1.85
N GLY A 283 0.04 14.73 -0.66
CA GLY A 283 -0.38 15.37 0.57
C GLY A 283 0.47 16.60 0.94
N ASP A 284 1.79 16.52 0.74
CA ASP A 284 2.71 17.66 0.96
C ASP A 284 2.41 18.81 -0.01
N ASP A 285 2.16 18.49 -1.28
CA ASP A 285 1.82 19.49 -2.29
C ASP A 285 0.50 20.22 -1.95
N LEU A 286 -0.51 19.48 -1.50
CA LEU A 286 -1.79 20.06 -1.09
C LEU A 286 -1.70 20.87 0.21
N ALA A 287 -0.83 20.47 1.15
CA ALA A 287 -0.67 21.17 2.43
C ALA A 287 -0.15 22.60 2.27
N ASN A 288 0.45 22.93 1.11
CA ASN A 288 0.83 24.32 0.78
C ASN A 288 -0.38 25.25 0.57
N SER A 289 -1.57 24.70 0.32
CA SER A 289 -2.80 25.45 0.01
C SER A 289 -3.98 25.12 0.91
N PHE A 290 -3.91 24.01 1.65
CA PHE A 290 -4.99 23.53 2.51
C PHE A 290 -4.47 23.18 3.90
N PHE A 291 -5.20 23.58 4.94
CA PHE A 291 -4.87 23.22 6.32
C PHE A 291 -5.09 21.71 6.60
N ASN A 292 -6.16 21.13 6.05
CA ASN A 292 -6.44 19.70 6.10
C ASN A 292 -6.73 19.20 4.68
N VAL A 293 -6.32 17.97 4.38
CA VAL A 293 -6.49 17.38 3.05
C VAL A 293 -7.31 16.10 3.14
N THR A 294 -8.33 16.02 2.29
CA THR A 294 -9.18 14.82 2.20
C THR A 294 -8.51 13.74 1.35
N ALA A 295 -8.85 12.48 1.62
CA ALA A 295 -8.35 11.34 0.83
C ALA A 295 -8.68 11.49 -0.67
N SER A 296 -9.87 12.03 -1.01
CA SER A 296 -10.22 12.29 -2.41
C SER A 296 -9.32 13.33 -3.07
N GLN A 297 -8.97 14.42 -2.36
CA GLN A 297 -8.04 15.43 -2.89
C GLN A 297 -6.67 14.81 -3.14
N VAL A 298 -6.15 14.02 -2.19
CA VAL A 298 -4.85 13.34 -2.34
C VAL A 298 -4.87 12.45 -3.58
N ALA A 299 -5.90 11.61 -3.76
CA ALA A 299 -6.01 10.76 -4.94
C ALA A 299 -6.01 11.57 -6.25
N MET A 300 -6.80 12.65 -6.33
CA MET A 300 -6.89 13.49 -7.54
C MET A 300 -5.62 14.30 -7.80
N GLN A 301 -4.81 14.57 -6.78
CA GLN A 301 -3.56 15.29 -6.89
C GLN A 301 -2.42 14.41 -7.45
N ILE A 302 -2.50 13.08 -7.34
CA ILE A 302 -1.44 12.15 -7.77
C ILE A 302 -0.93 12.42 -9.20
N PRO A 303 -1.76 12.54 -10.25
CA PRO A 303 -1.25 12.74 -11.61
C PRO A 303 -0.43 14.02 -11.75
N LYS A 304 -0.90 15.11 -11.13
CA LYS A 304 -0.20 16.40 -11.15
C LYS A 304 1.13 16.30 -10.40
N THR A 305 1.11 15.74 -9.19
CA THR A 305 2.33 15.55 -8.39
C THR A 305 3.36 14.67 -9.12
N VAL A 306 2.93 13.58 -9.77
CA VAL A 306 3.83 12.72 -10.56
C VAL A 306 4.40 13.49 -11.76
N LYS A 307 3.57 14.25 -12.49
CA LYS A 307 4.02 15.04 -13.63
C LYS A 307 5.05 16.09 -13.21
N ASP A 308 4.73 16.90 -12.20
CA ASP A 308 5.60 17.96 -11.68
C ASP A 308 6.92 17.39 -11.12
N PHE A 309 6.87 16.20 -10.52
CA PHE A 309 8.05 15.52 -9.98
C PHE A 309 9.04 15.05 -11.06
N LEU A 310 8.54 14.67 -12.23
CA LEU A 310 9.37 14.16 -13.34
C LEU A 310 9.92 15.25 -14.27
N GLY A 311 9.31 16.44 -14.26
CA GLY A 311 9.58 17.52 -15.23
C GLY A 311 8.66 17.43 -16.44
#